data_AF-A0A266Q9L2-F1
#
_entry.id   AF-A0A266Q9L2-F1
#
_cell.length_a   1.000
_cell.length_b   1.000
_cell.length_c   1.000
_cell.angle_alpha   90.00
_cell.angle_beta   90.00
_cell.angle_gamma   90.00
#
_symmetry.space_group_name_H-M   'P 1'
#
loop_
_entity.id
_entity.type
_entity.pdbx_description
1 polymer ?
#
loop_
_entity_poly.entity_id
_entity_poly.type
_entity_poly.pdbx_seq_one_letter_code
_entity_poly.pdbx_strand_id
1 'polypeptide(L)'
;MKIFRFVISAYPSPKHIEFHDWQKATLVIFVAEYYPAPAESKALTLVSERNWLAESFLLKDVLIKDAVQAEGGAVWDAYLKAEREGFFWMESLDALPMTPKKKDVWGTGPQLNEQFIDLLISKAGGRRVTKEEAGNFEEKNADYILGKYVLELKQFEQEGLTVATRQQKIAEIFDAYSSNDLTQKIDPYRLSDDDFQKYWDVIGVPIQKRIKDASKQVKSTISRLGQDEFEGGVILLNTGYLTVPHDFLVAMAERYAKKDTSSISKVIVISSWTITNGFDTVVNYGFHPHDSECPNLLKLHEVFWSTVENLMTQMITGELDVSNGMQKPMSPVHFIHEGTAYTFGVPEIESSLKRNKDPQ
;
A
#
# COMPACT_ATOMS: atom_id res chain seq x y z
N MET A 1 -0.61 38.39 -20.07
CA MET A 1 -0.28 37.22 -19.23
C MET A 1 -1.28 37.16 -18.09
N LYS A 2 -1.81 36.00 -17.77
CA LYS A 2 -2.72 35.77 -16.63
C LYS A 2 -1.95 35.04 -15.54
N ILE A 3 -2.41 35.16 -14.29
CA ILE A 3 -1.89 34.35 -13.18
C ILE A 3 -2.91 33.27 -12.87
N PHE A 4 -2.54 32.02 -13.08
CA PHE A 4 -3.33 30.85 -12.72
C PHE A 4 -2.99 30.41 -11.31
N ARG A 5 -3.99 30.05 -10.51
CA ARG A 5 -3.83 29.46 -9.17
C ARG A 5 -4.16 27.98 -9.24
N PHE A 6 -3.23 27.17 -8.75
CA PHE A 6 -3.40 25.75 -8.54
C PHE A 6 -3.26 25.42 -7.06
N VAL A 7 -4.22 24.68 -6.52
CA VAL A 7 -4.08 24.02 -5.21
C VAL A 7 -4.01 22.53 -5.50
N ILE A 8 -2.90 21.90 -5.12
CA ILE A 8 -2.56 20.52 -5.48
C ILE A 8 -2.35 19.72 -4.20
N SER A 9 -3.06 18.60 -4.09
CA SER A 9 -2.74 17.55 -3.11
C SER A 9 -1.55 16.76 -3.63
N ALA A 10 -0.51 16.58 -2.81
CA ALA A 10 0.71 15.91 -3.22
C ALA A 10 1.38 15.14 -2.08
N TYR A 11 2.23 14.20 -2.48
CA TYR A 11 3.11 13.44 -1.60
C TYR A 11 4.58 13.75 -1.92
N PRO A 12 5.49 13.78 -0.95
CA PRO A 12 6.92 13.81 -1.20
C PRO A 12 7.34 12.59 -1.99
N SER A 13 8.17 12.77 -3.00
CA SER A 13 8.79 11.64 -3.67
C SER A 13 9.84 10.98 -2.75
N PRO A 14 10.27 9.74 -3.06
CA PRO A 14 11.38 9.11 -2.34
C PRO A 14 12.66 9.95 -2.31
N LYS A 15 12.85 10.87 -3.26
CA LYS A 15 14.01 11.77 -3.35
C LYS A 15 13.87 13.07 -2.54
N HIS A 16 12.68 13.36 -2.02
CA HIS A 16 12.45 14.58 -1.24
C HIS A 16 13.35 14.63 0.00
N ILE A 17 14.00 15.76 0.28
CA ILE A 17 15.07 15.81 1.30
C ILE A 17 14.54 15.96 2.73
N GLU A 18 13.36 16.54 2.89
CA GLU A 18 12.83 16.95 4.19
C GLU A 18 11.75 16.01 4.74
N PHE A 19 10.77 15.68 3.90
CA PHE A 19 9.58 14.92 4.28
C PHE A 19 9.61 13.46 3.79
N HIS A 20 8.99 12.59 4.58
CA HIS A 20 8.71 11.20 4.24
C HIS A 20 7.64 11.10 3.15
N ASP A 21 7.69 10.04 2.35
CA ASP A 21 6.81 9.83 1.19
C ASP A 21 5.34 9.56 1.54
N TRP A 22 5.05 9.15 2.78
CA TRP A 22 3.70 9.00 3.31
C TRP A 22 3.09 10.32 3.83
N GLN A 23 3.87 11.40 3.95
CA GLN A 23 3.35 12.69 4.44
C GLN A 23 2.57 13.39 3.33
N LYS A 24 1.30 13.70 3.55
CA LYS A 24 0.49 14.43 2.57
C LYS A 24 0.64 15.94 2.74
N ALA A 25 0.61 16.67 1.63
CA ALA A 25 0.70 18.12 1.63
C ALA A 25 -0.26 18.76 0.64
N THR A 26 -0.66 19.98 0.99
CA THR A 26 -1.33 20.92 0.10
C THR A 26 -0.31 21.92 -0.44
N LEU A 27 -0.15 21.93 -1.76
CA LEU A 27 0.73 22.86 -2.49
C LEU A 27 -0.12 23.95 -3.13
N VAL A 28 0.26 25.21 -2.94
CA VAL A 28 -0.35 26.36 -3.61
C VAL A 28 0.66 26.95 -4.57
N ILE A 29 0.33 26.91 -5.86
CA ILE A 29 1.21 27.35 -6.93
C ILE A 29 0.48 28.40 -7.75
N PHE A 30 1.09 29.57 -7.92
CA PHE A 30 0.64 30.52 -8.93
C PHE A 30 1.57 30.45 -10.13
N VAL A 31 1.01 30.45 -11.33
CA VAL A 31 1.78 30.35 -12.57
C VAL A 31 1.37 31.49 -13.50
N ALA A 32 2.36 32.26 -13.95
CA ALA A 32 2.14 33.28 -14.96
C ALA A 32 2.21 32.64 -16.35
N GLU A 33 1.11 32.71 -17.10
CA GLU A 33 0.97 32.10 -18.41
C GLU A 33 -0.17 32.73 -19.23
N TYR A 34 -0.24 32.45 -20.54
CA TYR A 34 -1.34 32.93 -21.38
C TYR A 34 -2.58 32.03 -21.37
N TYR A 35 -2.36 30.72 -21.30
CA TYR A 35 -3.40 29.71 -21.46
C TYR A 35 -3.42 28.72 -20.28
N PRO A 36 -4.59 28.14 -19.93
CA PRO A 36 -4.70 27.22 -18.79
C PRO A 36 -3.84 25.95 -18.92
N ALA A 37 -3.85 25.27 -20.07
CA ALA A 37 -3.16 23.99 -20.23
C ALA A 37 -1.62 24.10 -20.09
N PRO A 38 -0.93 25.08 -20.73
CA PRO A 38 0.49 25.32 -20.44
C PRO A 38 0.76 25.71 -18.99
N ALA A 39 -0.16 26.43 -18.34
CA ALA A 39 -0.02 26.80 -16.92
C ALA A 39 -0.07 25.55 -16.01
N GLU A 40 -0.97 24.62 -16.30
CA GLU A 40 -1.11 23.35 -15.58
C GLU A 40 0.15 22.48 -15.74
N SER A 41 0.62 22.30 -16.99
CA SER A 41 1.84 21.55 -17.28
C SER A 41 3.07 22.14 -16.58
N LYS A 42 3.17 23.48 -16.54
CA LYS A 42 4.23 24.19 -15.82
C LYS A 42 4.10 24.01 -14.31
N ALA A 43 2.88 24.02 -13.75
CA ALA A 43 2.66 23.75 -12.33
C ALA A 43 3.14 22.33 -11.94
N LEU A 44 2.78 21.31 -12.72
CA LEU A 44 3.22 19.93 -12.45
C LEU A 44 4.73 19.73 -12.63
N THR A 45 5.34 20.46 -13.56
CA THR A 45 6.80 20.48 -13.71
C THR A 45 7.46 21.05 -12.45
N LEU A 46 6.95 22.18 -11.92
CA LEU A 46 7.43 22.78 -10.67
C LEU A 46 7.28 21.85 -9.45
N VAL A 47 6.21 21.04 -9.41
CA VAL A 47 6.00 20.00 -8.39
C VAL A 47 7.08 18.92 -8.49
N SER A 48 7.30 18.37 -9.68
CA SER A 48 8.28 17.31 -9.92
C SER A 48 9.73 17.77 -9.67
N GLU A 49 10.10 18.98 -10.12
CA GLU A 49 11.42 19.58 -9.88
C GLU A 49 11.75 19.74 -8.39
N ARG A 50 10.72 19.92 -7.56
CA ARG A 50 10.83 20.01 -6.11
C ARG A 50 10.69 18.67 -5.41
N ASN A 51 10.74 17.56 -6.15
CA ASN A 51 10.66 16.21 -5.63
C ASN A 51 9.31 15.89 -4.96
N TRP A 52 8.21 16.47 -5.45
CA TRP A 52 6.84 16.14 -5.06
C TRP A 52 6.14 15.31 -6.13
N LEU A 53 5.13 14.54 -5.72
CA LEU A 53 4.30 13.66 -6.53
C LEU A 53 2.86 14.18 -6.45
N ALA A 54 2.34 14.73 -7.54
CA ALA A 54 0.96 15.24 -7.56
C ALA A 54 -0.05 14.08 -7.47
N GLU A 55 -0.99 14.18 -6.54
CA GLU A 55 -2.11 13.25 -6.40
C GLU A 55 -3.32 13.77 -7.18
N SER A 56 -3.72 15.03 -6.94
CA SER A 56 -4.90 15.63 -7.55
C SER A 56 -4.88 17.16 -7.46
N PHE A 57 -5.60 17.82 -8.38
CA PHE A 57 -5.93 19.23 -8.25
C PHE A 57 -7.16 19.41 -7.35
N LEU A 58 -7.00 20.16 -6.27
CA LEU A 58 -8.08 20.60 -5.39
C LEU A 58 -8.75 21.88 -5.89
N LEU A 59 -8.00 22.72 -6.62
CA LEU A 59 -8.49 23.97 -7.20
C LEU A 59 -7.69 24.35 -8.45
N LYS A 60 -8.40 24.83 -9.48
CA LYS A 60 -7.83 25.40 -10.71
C LYS A 60 -8.55 26.71 -11.03
N ASP A 61 -7.88 27.85 -10.85
CA ASP A 61 -8.49 29.18 -11.01
C ASP A 61 -7.60 30.16 -11.77
N VAL A 62 -8.19 31.27 -12.21
CA VAL A 62 -7.47 32.45 -12.69
C VAL A 62 -7.63 33.58 -11.68
N LEU A 63 -6.52 34.16 -11.24
CA LEU A 63 -6.52 35.29 -10.34
C LEU A 63 -6.81 36.59 -11.11
N ILE A 64 -7.80 37.34 -10.63
CA ILE A 64 -8.17 38.66 -11.17
C ILE A 64 -7.39 39.73 -10.40
N LYS A 65 -6.53 40.47 -11.10
CA LYS A 65 -5.58 41.42 -10.49
C LYS A 65 -6.23 42.38 -9.51
N ASP A 66 -7.30 43.06 -9.94
CA ASP A 66 -7.98 44.06 -9.13
C ASP A 66 -8.61 43.45 -7.86
N ALA A 67 -9.13 42.22 -7.95
CA ALA A 67 -9.71 41.51 -6.81
C ALA A 67 -8.63 41.11 -5.80
N VAL A 68 -7.52 40.55 -6.27
CA VAL A 68 -6.39 40.17 -5.40
C VAL A 68 -5.74 41.41 -4.77
N GLN A 69 -5.61 42.50 -5.52
CA GLN A 69 -5.09 43.77 -5.00
C GLN A 69 -5.99 44.36 -3.92
N ALA A 70 -7.32 44.27 -4.08
CA ALA A 70 -8.28 44.71 -3.08
C ALA A 70 -8.25 43.82 -1.82
N GLU A 71 -8.03 42.51 -1.96
CA GLU A 71 -7.83 41.58 -0.84
C GLU A 71 -6.53 41.87 -0.09
N GLY A 72 -5.45 42.19 -0.82
CA GLY A 72 -4.15 42.54 -0.24
C GLY A 72 -3.43 41.37 0.44
N GLY A 73 -2.48 41.69 1.32
CA GLY A 73 -1.76 40.72 2.14
C GLY A 73 -0.97 39.65 1.38
N ALA A 74 -0.88 38.46 1.96
CA ALA A 74 -0.04 37.37 1.45
C ALA A 74 -0.41 36.90 0.03
N VAL A 75 -1.71 36.95 -0.33
CA VAL A 75 -2.18 36.57 -1.67
C VAL A 75 -1.73 37.59 -2.72
N TRP A 76 -1.76 38.89 -2.38
CA TRP A 76 -1.23 39.94 -3.25
C TRP A 76 0.29 39.87 -3.43
N ASP A 77 1.03 39.62 -2.36
CA ASP A 77 2.49 39.43 -2.42
C ASP A 77 2.86 38.22 -3.31
N ALA A 78 2.10 37.12 -3.17
CA ALA A 78 2.24 35.94 -4.00
C ALA A 78 1.91 36.23 -5.48
N TYR A 79 0.87 37.02 -5.75
CA TYR A 79 0.51 37.45 -7.11
C TYR A 79 1.65 38.26 -7.75
N LEU A 80 2.15 39.28 -7.06
CA LEU A 80 3.24 40.14 -7.56
C LEU A 80 4.52 39.34 -7.79
N LYS A 81 4.82 38.39 -6.89
CA LYS A 81 5.96 37.49 -7.07
C LYS A 81 5.78 36.63 -8.32
N ALA A 82 4.62 36.03 -8.54
CA ALA A 82 4.33 35.25 -9.73
C ALA A 82 4.38 36.08 -11.02
N GLU A 83 3.89 37.32 -10.99
CA GLU A 83 3.94 38.25 -12.14
C GLU A 83 5.40 38.58 -12.53
N ARG A 84 6.28 38.75 -11.53
CA ARG A 84 7.71 39.09 -11.75
C ARG A 84 8.58 37.88 -12.09
N GLU A 85 8.44 36.78 -11.36
CA GLU A 85 9.33 35.61 -11.41
C GLU A 85 8.75 34.47 -12.27
N GLY A 86 7.52 34.62 -12.74
CA GLY A 86 6.83 33.64 -13.57
C GLY A 86 6.07 32.56 -12.77
N PHE A 87 6.32 32.44 -11.46
CA PHE A 87 5.56 31.57 -10.56
C PHE A 87 5.69 31.98 -9.09
N PHE A 88 4.79 31.45 -8.25
CA PHE A 88 4.86 31.47 -6.79
C PHE A 88 4.66 30.04 -6.26
N TRP A 89 5.30 29.72 -5.14
CA TRP A 89 5.21 28.41 -4.49
C TRP A 89 5.00 28.58 -2.99
N MET A 90 4.03 27.85 -2.47
CA MET A 90 3.81 27.64 -1.04
C MET A 90 3.46 26.18 -0.80
N GLU A 91 4.02 25.60 0.24
CA GLU A 91 3.74 24.22 0.66
C GLU A 91 3.27 24.21 2.11
N SER A 92 2.26 23.39 2.40
CA SER A 92 1.74 23.17 3.74
C SER A 92 1.46 21.68 3.91
N LEU A 93 2.11 21.05 4.88
CA LEU A 93 1.78 19.68 5.24
C LEU A 93 0.39 19.60 5.87
N ASP A 94 -0.34 18.53 5.57
CA ASP A 94 -1.70 18.33 6.08
C ASP A 94 -1.69 17.93 7.57
N ALA A 95 -0.57 17.37 8.02
CA ALA A 95 -0.26 17.04 9.40
C ALA A 95 1.08 17.65 9.81
N LEU A 96 1.24 17.96 11.11
CA LEU A 96 2.49 18.49 11.63
C LEU A 96 3.64 17.51 11.37
N PRO A 97 4.78 17.95 10.82
CA PRO A 97 5.96 17.11 10.62
C PRO A 97 6.62 16.84 11.98
N MET A 98 6.03 15.96 12.77
CA MET A 98 6.56 15.57 14.07
C MET A 98 7.85 14.75 13.93
N THR A 99 8.04 14.11 12.76
CA THR A 99 9.21 13.30 12.47
C THR A 99 9.83 13.73 11.13
N PRO A 100 11.03 14.36 11.11
CA PRO A 100 11.73 14.64 9.86
C PRO A 100 12.18 13.35 9.17
N LYS A 101 12.38 13.36 7.85
CA LYS A 101 12.75 12.18 7.04
C LYS A 101 13.94 11.38 7.59
N LYS A 102 14.90 12.06 8.24
CA LYS A 102 16.13 11.47 8.79
C LYS A 102 15.95 10.76 10.13
N LYS A 103 14.74 10.77 10.69
CA LYS A 103 14.43 10.08 11.95
C LYS A 103 13.44 8.95 11.68
N ASP A 104 13.60 7.86 12.42
CA ASP A 104 12.68 6.75 12.39
C ASP A 104 11.31 7.18 12.92
N VAL A 105 10.26 6.67 12.28
CA VAL A 105 8.89 6.87 12.73
C VAL A 105 8.67 5.97 13.94
N TRP A 106 8.30 6.57 15.07
CA TRP A 106 8.01 5.82 16.27
C TRP A 106 6.67 5.08 16.15
N GLY A 107 6.59 3.91 16.78
CA GLY A 107 5.35 3.13 16.89
C GLY A 107 4.94 2.36 15.63
N THR A 108 5.85 2.14 14.68
CA THR A 108 5.59 1.17 13.59
C THR A 108 5.64 -0.26 14.13
N GLY A 109 4.94 -1.21 13.51
CA GLY A 109 4.90 -2.59 13.99
C GLY A 109 6.17 -3.37 13.65
N PRO A 110 6.45 -4.52 14.30
CA PRO A 110 7.52 -5.42 13.87
C PRO A 110 7.28 -5.95 12.46
N GLN A 111 8.34 -6.13 11.69
CA GLN A 111 8.24 -6.74 10.36
C GLN A 111 7.88 -8.23 10.50
N LEU A 112 6.83 -8.66 9.79
CA LEU A 112 6.48 -10.09 9.70
C LEU A 112 7.26 -10.70 8.55
N ASN A 113 7.94 -11.82 8.80
CA ASN A 113 8.77 -12.53 7.84
C ASN A 113 8.57 -14.06 7.96
N GLU A 114 9.39 -14.84 7.28
CA GLU A 114 9.34 -16.30 7.34
C GLU A 114 9.55 -16.87 8.75
N GLN A 115 10.45 -16.28 9.55
CA GLN A 115 10.70 -16.73 10.93
C GLN A 115 9.47 -16.52 11.83
N PHE A 116 8.71 -15.45 11.58
CA PHE A 116 7.43 -15.26 12.26
C PHE A 116 6.47 -16.41 11.91
N ILE A 117 6.37 -16.81 10.65
CA ILE A 117 5.54 -17.95 10.23
C ILE A 117 6.03 -19.27 10.84
N ASP A 118 7.35 -19.50 10.91
CA ASP A 118 7.93 -20.67 11.59
C ASP A 118 7.45 -20.78 13.03
N LEU A 119 7.52 -19.65 13.76
CA LEU A 119 7.08 -19.57 15.14
C LEU A 119 5.58 -19.88 15.26
N LEU A 120 4.75 -19.30 14.39
CA LEU A 120 3.30 -19.55 14.39
C LEU A 120 2.99 -21.02 14.15
N ILE A 121 3.58 -21.62 13.11
CA ILE A 121 3.37 -23.02 12.76
C ILE A 121 3.80 -23.93 13.91
N SER A 122 4.99 -23.68 14.49
CA SER A 122 5.50 -24.47 15.62
C SER A 122 4.58 -24.37 16.84
N LYS A 123 4.16 -23.16 17.23
CA LYS A 123 3.24 -22.94 18.36
C LYS A 123 1.84 -23.54 18.11
N ALA A 124 1.39 -23.54 16.86
CA ALA A 124 0.16 -24.22 16.47
C ALA A 124 0.27 -25.76 16.56
N GLY A 125 1.48 -26.32 16.72
CA GLY A 125 1.74 -27.76 16.77
C GLY A 125 2.07 -28.37 15.41
N GLY A 126 2.32 -27.54 14.41
CA GLY A 126 2.89 -27.95 13.13
C GLY A 126 4.42 -27.91 13.16
N ARG A 127 5.03 -28.11 12.00
CA ARG A 127 6.48 -28.08 11.79
C ARG A 127 6.83 -27.79 10.34
N ARG A 128 8.10 -27.46 10.09
CA ARG A 128 8.65 -27.50 8.73
C ARG A 128 8.72 -28.93 8.19
N VAL A 129 8.62 -29.06 6.87
CA VAL A 129 8.91 -30.30 6.15
C VAL A 129 10.39 -30.67 6.34
N THR A 130 10.68 -31.94 6.65
CA THR A 130 12.07 -32.36 6.85
C THR A 130 12.81 -32.54 5.52
N LYS A 131 14.14 -32.66 5.59
CA LYS A 131 14.97 -32.90 4.40
C LYS A 131 14.57 -34.19 3.68
N GLU A 132 14.25 -35.24 4.43
CA GLU A 132 13.85 -36.54 3.89
C GLU A 132 12.50 -36.45 3.18
N GLU A 133 11.51 -35.79 3.80
CA GLU A 133 10.18 -35.55 3.24
C GLU A 133 10.23 -34.66 2.00
N ALA A 134 11.15 -33.69 1.98
CA ALA A 134 11.45 -32.84 0.84
C ALA A 134 12.31 -33.53 -0.22
N GLY A 135 12.62 -34.83 -0.09
CA GLY A 135 13.52 -35.60 -0.95
C GLY A 135 14.82 -34.85 -1.23
N ASN A 136 15.53 -34.53 -0.14
CA ASN A 136 16.80 -33.81 -0.11
C ASN A 136 16.78 -32.42 -0.76
N PHE A 137 15.61 -31.81 -0.95
CA PHE A 137 15.42 -30.53 -1.62
C PHE A 137 15.90 -30.51 -3.08
N GLU A 138 15.93 -31.68 -3.74
CA GLU A 138 16.27 -31.77 -5.17
C GLU A 138 15.19 -31.12 -6.05
N GLU A 139 13.96 -31.07 -5.57
CA GLU A 139 12.83 -30.38 -6.20
C GLU A 139 12.25 -29.32 -5.26
N LYS A 140 11.38 -28.45 -5.79
CA LYS A 140 10.62 -27.51 -4.95
C LYS A 140 9.56 -28.27 -4.16
N ASN A 141 9.51 -27.99 -2.86
CA ASN A 141 8.58 -28.60 -1.92
C ASN A 141 7.77 -27.53 -1.19
N ALA A 142 6.71 -27.97 -0.52
CA ALA A 142 6.00 -27.20 0.49
C ALA A 142 6.88 -26.97 1.72
N ASP A 143 6.55 -25.92 2.48
CA ASP A 143 7.35 -25.49 3.62
C ASP A 143 6.94 -26.16 4.92
N TYR A 144 5.64 -26.39 5.14
CA TYR A 144 5.09 -26.78 6.45
C TYR A 144 4.11 -27.95 6.40
N ILE A 145 4.01 -28.64 7.55
CA ILE A 145 2.96 -29.60 7.88
C ILE A 145 2.25 -29.11 9.15
N LEU A 146 0.92 -28.98 9.09
CA LEU A 146 0.08 -28.60 10.22
C LEU A 146 -1.14 -29.54 10.30
N GLY A 147 -1.05 -30.55 11.15
CA GLY A 147 -2.02 -31.65 11.18
C GLY A 147 -2.07 -32.35 9.82
N LYS A 148 -3.25 -32.38 9.19
CA LYS A 148 -3.45 -32.94 7.85
C LYS A 148 -3.10 -31.98 6.70
N TYR A 149 -2.64 -30.76 6.97
CA TYR A 149 -2.35 -29.80 5.90
C TYR A 149 -0.88 -29.73 5.55
N VAL A 150 -0.58 -29.78 4.25
CA VAL A 150 0.72 -29.45 3.67
C VAL A 150 0.64 -28.03 3.11
N LEU A 151 1.39 -27.10 3.69
CA LEU A 151 1.26 -25.67 3.45
C LEU A 151 2.53 -25.10 2.81
N GLU A 152 2.37 -24.37 1.71
CA GLU A 152 3.42 -23.53 1.13
C GLU A 152 3.25 -22.08 1.55
N LEU A 153 4.34 -21.40 1.92
CA LEU A 153 4.37 -19.97 2.16
C LEU A 153 4.75 -19.18 0.90
N LYS A 154 3.96 -18.14 0.60
CA LYS A 154 4.26 -17.15 -0.43
C LYS A 154 4.22 -15.75 0.16
N GLN A 155 5.29 -15.00 -0.05
CA GLN A 155 5.44 -13.65 0.47
C GLN A 155 5.21 -12.61 -0.63
N PHE A 156 4.53 -11.53 -0.27
CA PHE A 156 4.35 -10.32 -1.07
C PHE A 156 5.04 -9.15 -0.36
N GLU A 157 6.30 -8.92 -0.69
CA GLU A 157 7.13 -7.86 -0.10
C GLU A 157 7.26 -6.63 -1.01
N GLN A 158 6.85 -6.77 -2.27
CA GLN A 158 6.98 -5.72 -3.29
C GLN A 158 5.62 -5.29 -3.81
N GLU A 159 5.48 -4.00 -4.01
CA GLU A 159 4.27 -3.38 -4.51
C GLU A 159 4.07 -3.71 -5.99
N GLY A 160 2.94 -4.35 -6.32
CA GLY A 160 2.63 -4.80 -7.66
C GLY A 160 2.50 -3.66 -8.67
N LEU A 161 2.00 -2.49 -8.26
CA LEU A 161 1.84 -1.33 -9.15
C LEU A 161 3.16 -0.59 -9.46
N THR A 162 4.31 -1.10 -9.03
CA THR A 162 5.63 -0.63 -9.49
C THR A 162 6.03 -1.18 -10.86
N VAL A 163 5.30 -2.18 -11.38
CA VAL A 163 5.60 -2.82 -12.66
C VAL A 163 4.94 -2.10 -13.82
N ALA A 164 5.76 -1.62 -14.76
CA ALA A 164 5.35 -0.80 -15.91
C ALA A 164 4.19 -1.39 -16.73
N THR A 165 4.19 -2.70 -17.00
CA THR A 165 3.10 -3.33 -17.76
C THR A 165 1.77 -3.36 -17.02
N ARG A 166 1.79 -3.38 -15.67
CA ARG A 166 0.58 -3.20 -14.86
C ARG A 166 0.16 -1.74 -14.80
N GLN A 167 1.12 -0.83 -14.64
CA GLN A 167 0.86 0.62 -14.66
C GLN A 167 0.14 1.05 -15.93
N GLN A 168 0.59 0.59 -17.10
CA GLN A 168 -0.08 0.85 -18.37
C GLN A 168 -1.54 0.38 -18.35
N LYS A 169 -1.79 -0.88 -17.99
CA LYS A 169 -3.17 -1.42 -17.97
C LYS A 169 -4.07 -0.71 -16.96
N ILE A 170 -3.51 -0.29 -15.83
CA ILE A 170 -4.25 0.50 -14.84
C ILE A 170 -4.56 1.89 -15.40
N ALA A 171 -3.61 2.54 -16.08
CA ALA A 171 -3.87 3.82 -16.75
C ALA A 171 -5.00 3.67 -17.77
N GLU A 172 -4.92 2.69 -18.66
CA GLU A 172 -5.96 2.41 -19.68
C GLU A 172 -7.36 2.24 -19.08
N ILE A 173 -7.46 1.63 -17.88
CA ILE A 173 -8.74 1.48 -17.15
C ILE A 173 -9.23 2.83 -16.62
N PHE A 174 -8.34 3.62 -16.02
CA PHE A 174 -8.69 4.87 -15.34
C PHE A 174 -8.78 6.09 -16.27
N ASP A 175 -8.23 6.03 -17.48
CA ASP A 175 -8.36 7.08 -18.51
C ASP A 175 -9.83 7.40 -18.82
N ALA A 176 -10.69 6.37 -18.82
CA ALA A 176 -12.14 6.52 -19.01
C ALA A 176 -12.84 7.29 -17.88
N TYR A 177 -12.19 7.46 -16.74
CA TYR A 177 -12.70 8.13 -15.54
C TYR A 177 -12.02 9.48 -15.28
N SER A 178 -11.14 9.92 -16.20
CA SER A 178 -10.39 11.18 -16.07
C SER A 178 -11.28 12.40 -16.31
N SER A 179 -11.05 13.45 -15.52
CA SER A 179 -11.70 14.76 -15.61
C SER A 179 -11.05 15.72 -16.63
N ASN A 180 -10.27 15.21 -17.59
CA ASN A 180 -9.32 15.99 -18.41
C ASN A 180 -8.19 16.65 -17.60
N ASP A 181 -7.97 16.17 -16.37
CA ASP A 181 -6.88 16.65 -15.52
C ASP A 181 -5.61 15.87 -15.81
N LEU A 182 -4.45 16.53 -15.69
CA LEU A 182 -3.15 15.86 -15.81
C LEU A 182 -2.76 15.02 -14.58
N THR A 183 -3.71 14.81 -13.66
CA THR A 183 -3.57 14.00 -12.44
C THR A 183 -4.79 13.12 -12.24
N GLN A 184 -4.61 11.84 -11.96
CA GLN A 184 -5.66 10.87 -11.74
C GLN A 184 -5.40 10.07 -10.46
N LYS A 185 -6.35 10.13 -9.53
CA LYS A 185 -6.35 9.26 -8.35
C LYS A 185 -6.85 7.87 -8.74
N ILE A 186 -6.08 6.85 -8.38
CA ILE A 186 -6.47 5.44 -8.53
C ILE A 186 -7.35 5.08 -7.33
N ASP A 187 -8.63 4.86 -7.61
CA ASP A 187 -9.62 4.44 -6.62
C ASP A 187 -10.54 3.38 -7.25
N PRO A 188 -10.34 2.09 -6.94
CA PRO A 188 -11.11 1.00 -7.53
C PRO A 188 -12.61 1.08 -7.25
N TYR A 189 -13.03 1.75 -6.18
CA TYR A 189 -14.44 1.87 -5.80
C TYR A 189 -15.24 2.83 -6.69
N ARG A 190 -14.56 3.56 -7.58
CA ARG A 190 -15.18 4.45 -8.58
C ARG A 190 -15.42 3.77 -9.93
N LEU A 191 -14.92 2.56 -10.12
CA LEU A 191 -15.05 1.82 -11.37
C LEU A 191 -16.46 1.24 -11.52
N SER A 192 -16.92 1.11 -12.77
CA SER A 192 -18.04 0.23 -13.10
C SER A 192 -17.70 -1.23 -12.82
N ASP A 193 -18.69 -2.12 -12.71
CA ASP A 193 -18.47 -3.54 -12.46
C ASP A 193 -17.55 -4.20 -13.50
N ASP A 194 -17.72 -3.85 -14.78
CA ASP A 194 -16.91 -4.37 -15.88
C ASP A 194 -15.44 -3.92 -15.78
N ASP A 195 -15.22 -2.64 -15.48
CA ASP A 195 -13.86 -2.10 -15.34
C ASP A 195 -13.20 -2.52 -14.03
N PHE A 196 -13.99 -2.70 -12.96
CA PHE A 196 -13.53 -3.30 -11.73
C PHE A 196 -13.04 -4.74 -11.97
N GLN A 197 -13.75 -5.52 -12.78
CA GLN A 197 -13.30 -6.87 -13.14
C GLN A 197 -11.99 -6.83 -13.97
N LYS A 198 -11.82 -5.87 -14.88
CA LYS A 198 -10.52 -5.67 -15.58
C LYS A 198 -9.42 -5.30 -14.59
N TYR A 199 -9.68 -4.36 -13.68
CA TYR A 199 -8.75 -3.95 -12.62
C TYR A 199 -8.33 -5.17 -11.80
N TRP A 200 -9.31 -5.94 -11.32
CA TRP A 200 -9.13 -7.19 -10.59
C TRP A 200 -8.21 -8.16 -11.34
N ASP A 201 -8.44 -8.36 -12.63
CA ASP A 201 -7.62 -9.26 -13.44
C ASP A 201 -6.17 -8.78 -13.61
N VAL A 202 -5.95 -7.46 -13.64
CA VAL A 202 -4.59 -6.87 -13.69
C VAL A 202 -3.85 -7.06 -12.37
N ILE A 203 -4.47 -6.67 -11.25
CA ILE A 203 -3.82 -6.74 -9.93
C ILE A 203 -3.76 -8.17 -9.37
N GLY A 204 -4.63 -9.06 -9.86
CA GLY A 204 -4.72 -10.46 -9.45
C GLY A 204 -3.67 -11.39 -10.07
N VAL A 205 -3.05 -11.02 -11.20
CA VAL A 205 -2.04 -11.88 -11.88
C VAL A 205 -0.90 -12.35 -10.95
N PRO A 206 -0.26 -11.48 -10.14
CA PRO A 206 0.78 -11.91 -9.21
C PRO A 206 0.26 -12.93 -8.20
N ILE A 207 -0.95 -12.74 -7.69
CA ILE A 207 -1.59 -13.62 -6.70
C ILE A 207 -1.86 -14.97 -7.35
N GLN A 208 -2.49 -14.98 -8.52
CA GLN A 208 -2.75 -16.18 -9.30
C GLN A 208 -1.47 -17.00 -9.56
N LYS A 209 -0.38 -16.33 -9.94
CA LYS A 209 0.91 -17.01 -10.17
C LYS A 209 1.43 -17.68 -8.90
N ARG A 210 1.39 -16.98 -7.75
CA ARG A 210 1.84 -17.52 -6.46
C ARG A 210 1.02 -18.73 -6.03
N ILE A 211 -0.30 -18.70 -6.22
CA ILE A 211 -1.20 -19.83 -5.95
C ILE A 211 -0.86 -21.04 -6.84
N LYS A 212 -0.66 -20.82 -8.15
CA LYS A 212 -0.29 -21.91 -9.07
C LYS A 212 1.07 -22.52 -8.73
N ASP A 213 2.04 -21.69 -8.33
CA ASP A 213 3.36 -22.18 -7.93
C ASP A 213 3.28 -22.96 -6.62
N ALA A 214 2.51 -22.47 -5.63
CA ALA A 214 2.26 -23.19 -4.38
C ALA A 214 1.57 -24.54 -4.61
N SER A 215 0.58 -24.59 -5.50
CA SER A 215 -0.10 -25.84 -5.85
C SER A 215 0.85 -26.92 -6.37
N LYS A 216 1.89 -26.56 -7.14
CA LYS A 216 2.87 -27.52 -7.65
C LYS A 216 3.74 -28.09 -6.53
N GLN A 217 4.19 -27.22 -5.63
CA GLN A 217 5.03 -27.59 -4.48
C GLN A 217 4.29 -28.51 -3.52
N VAL A 218 3.08 -28.12 -3.14
CA VAL A 218 2.22 -28.90 -2.26
C VAL A 218 1.90 -30.27 -2.85
N LYS A 219 1.56 -30.33 -4.14
CA LYS A 219 1.31 -31.61 -4.82
C LYS A 219 2.53 -32.53 -4.79
N SER A 220 3.72 -32.00 -5.09
CA SER A 220 4.97 -32.78 -5.05
C SER A 220 5.23 -33.33 -3.65
N THR A 221 5.10 -32.50 -2.62
CA THR A 221 5.31 -32.90 -1.23
C THR A 221 4.29 -33.95 -0.77
N ILE A 222 2.99 -33.77 -1.05
CA ILE A 222 1.95 -34.76 -0.71
C ILE A 222 2.24 -36.12 -1.37
N SER A 223 2.58 -36.12 -2.66
CA SER A 223 2.93 -37.36 -3.37
C SER A 223 4.13 -38.09 -2.76
N ARG A 224 5.11 -37.36 -2.21
CA ARG A 224 6.29 -37.93 -1.55
C ARG A 224 5.98 -38.49 -0.16
N LEU A 225 5.11 -37.81 0.58
CA LEU A 225 4.65 -38.28 1.89
C LEU A 225 3.86 -39.59 1.78
N GLY A 226 3.33 -39.92 0.60
CA GLY A 226 2.68 -41.21 0.32
C GLY A 226 1.39 -41.41 1.11
N GLN A 227 0.77 -40.31 1.54
CA GLN A 227 -0.38 -40.30 2.43
C GLN A 227 -1.54 -39.53 1.79
N ASP A 228 -2.60 -40.26 1.43
CA ASP A 228 -3.81 -39.69 0.81
C ASP A 228 -4.64 -38.82 1.78
N GLU A 229 -4.30 -38.83 3.07
CA GLU A 229 -4.96 -38.03 4.11
C GLU A 229 -4.51 -36.57 4.17
N PHE A 230 -3.42 -36.22 3.46
CA PHE A 230 -2.97 -34.83 3.41
C PHE A 230 -3.76 -33.99 2.43
N GLU A 231 -4.14 -32.81 2.91
CA GLU A 231 -4.79 -31.76 2.13
C GLU A 231 -3.79 -30.62 1.88
N GLY A 232 -3.81 -30.09 0.67
CA GLY A 232 -2.91 -29.00 0.33
C GLY A 232 -3.44 -27.63 0.72
N GLY A 233 -2.56 -26.72 1.11
CA GLY A 233 -2.91 -25.34 1.38
C GLY A 233 -1.77 -24.36 1.11
N VAL A 234 -2.08 -23.07 1.22
CA VAL A 234 -1.14 -21.98 0.97
C VAL A 234 -1.28 -20.91 2.05
N ILE A 235 -0.16 -20.40 2.52
CA ILE A 235 -0.06 -19.21 3.38
C ILE A 235 0.43 -18.07 2.51
N LEU A 236 -0.36 -17.00 2.42
CA LEU A 236 0.03 -15.75 1.76
C LEU A 236 0.39 -14.72 2.84
N LEU A 237 1.65 -14.31 2.91
CA LEU A 237 2.10 -13.24 3.79
C LEU A 237 2.24 -11.95 2.98
N ASN A 238 1.34 -10.98 3.20
CA ASN A 238 1.34 -9.68 2.54
C ASN A 238 1.87 -8.59 3.46
N THR A 239 3.09 -8.12 3.18
CA THR A 239 3.76 -7.05 3.91
C THR A 239 4.20 -5.89 3.01
N GLY A 240 3.96 -5.99 1.70
CA GLY A 240 4.42 -4.99 0.73
C GLY A 240 3.58 -4.85 -0.55
N TYR A 241 2.58 -5.69 -0.80
CA TYR A 241 1.60 -5.46 -1.88
C TYR A 241 0.36 -4.76 -1.33
N LEU A 242 0.55 -3.53 -0.88
CA LEU A 242 -0.39 -2.79 -0.03
C LEU A 242 -1.46 -2.04 -0.83
N THR A 243 -1.33 -1.94 -2.15
CA THR A 243 -2.42 -1.46 -3.03
C THR A 243 -3.61 -2.43 -3.09
N VAL A 244 -3.43 -3.67 -2.62
CA VAL A 244 -4.50 -4.67 -2.52
C VAL A 244 -4.90 -4.83 -1.05
N PRO A 245 -6.10 -4.36 -0.65
CA PRO A 245 -6.62 -4.56 0.71
C PRO A 245 -6.66 -6.03 1.11
N HIS A 246 -6.59 -6.32 2.41
CA HIS A 246 -6.59 -7.69 2.94
C HIS A 246 -7.74 -8.54 2.38
N ASP A 247 -8.97 -8.04 2.45
CA ASP A 247 -10.17 -8.77 2.01
C ASP A 247 -10.17 -9.01 0.49
N PHE A 248 -9.60 -8.08 -0.29
CA PHE A 248 -9.44 -8.27 -1.73
C PHE A 248 -8.42 -9.37 -2.03
N LEU A 249 -7.30 -9.39 -1.31
CA LEU A 249 -6.30 -10.45 -1.42
C LEU A 249 -6.89 -11.82 -1.06
N VAL A 250 -7.68 -11.90 0.01
CA VAL A 250 -8.41 -13.10 0.43
C VAL A 250 -9.31 -13.59 -0.69
N ALA A 251 -10.22 -12.74 -1.17
CA ALA A 251 -11.19 -13.12 -2.20
C ALA A 251 -10.50 -13.52 -3.53
N MET A 252 -9.40 -12.86 -3.91
CA MET A 252 -8.57 -13.27 -5.05
C MET A 252 -7.94 -14.64 -4.83
N ALA A 253 -7.31 -14.85 -3.68
CA ALA A 253 -6.59 -16.08 -3.38
C ALA A 253 -7.53 -17.28 -3.32
N GLU A 254 -8.70 -17.16 -2.68
CA GLU A 254 -9.72 -18.20 -2.64
C GLU A 254 -10.27 -18.50 -4.04
N ARG A 255 -10.60 -17.47 -4.82
CA ARG A 255 -11.07 -17.63 -6.20
C ARG A 255 -10.05 -18.39 -7.05
N TYR A 256 -8.77 -18.02 -6.99
CA TYR A 256 -7.72 -18.66 -7.78
C TYR A 256 -7.39 -20.07 -7.27
N ALA A 257 -7.40 -20.30 -5.96
CA ALA A 257 -7.22 -21.64 -5.40
C ALA A 257 -8.32 -22.59 -5.91
N LYS A 258 -9.58 -22.16 -5.85
CA LYS A 258 -10.75 -22.93 -6.31
C LYS A 258 -10.80 -23.12 -7.83
N LYS A 259 -10.49 -22.07 -8.60
CA LYS A 259 -10.65 -22.08 -10.06
C LYS A 259 -9.46 -22.73 -10.78
N ASP A 260 -8.24 -22.44 -10.33
CA ASP A 260 -7.04 -22.72 -11.11
C ASP A 260 -6.23 -23.91 -10.57
N THR A 261 -6.62 -24.48 -9.44
CA THR A 261 -5.91 -25.58 -8.80
C THR A 261 -6.88 -26.62 -8.25
N SER A 262 -6.44 -27.88 -8.19
CA SER A 262 -7.16 -28.94 -7.47
C SER A 262 -6.45 -29.37 -6.18
N SER A 263 -5.22 -28.90 -5.97
CA SER A 263 -4.39 -29.30 -4.83
C SER A 263 -4.44 -28.30 -3.67
N ILE A 264 -4.89 -27.07 -3.86
CA ILE A 264 -5.03 -26.09 -2.78
C ILE A 264 -6.48 -26.09 -2.30
N SER A 265 -6.70 -26.71 -1.15
CA SER A 265 -7.99 -26.79 -0.46
C SER A 265 -8.17 -25.70 0.61
N LYS A 266 -7.07 -25.13 1.11
CA LYS A 266 -7.05 -24.10 2.14
C LYS A 266 -6.17 -22.93 1.76
N VAL A 267 -6.69 -21.74 1.99
CA VAL A 267 -5.97 -20.47 1.83
C VAL A 267 -5.90 -19.82 3.21
N ILE A 268 -4.69 -19.47 3.61
CA ILE A 268 -4.43 -18.67 4.80
C ILE A 268 -3.82 -17.37 4.30
N VAL A 269 -4.37 -16.23 4.69
CA VAL A 269 -3.82 -14.92 4.33
C VAL A 269 -3.47 -14.18 5.60
N ILE A 270 -2.23 -13.74 5.69
CA ILE A 270 -1.74 -12.89 6.77
C ILE A 270 -1.31 -11.59 6.13
N SER A 271 -1.79 -10.46 6.63
CA SER A 271 -1.39 -9.14 6.14
C SER A 271 -0.94 -8.28 7.31
N SER A 272 0.04 -7.42 7.06
CA SER A 272 0.48 -6.43 8.03
C SER A 272 0.85 -5.14 7.32
N TRP A 273 0.34 -4.03 7.82
CA TRP A 273 0.62 -2.72 7.27
C TRP A 273 0.56 -1.65 8.34
N THR A 274 1.40 -0.62 8.18
CA THR A 274 1.44 0.52 9.09
C THR A 274 1.00 1.78 8.36
N ILE A 275 0.12 2.56 8.96
CA ILE A 275 -0.29 3.88 8.46
C ILE A 275 0.08 4.91 9.52
N THR A 276 0.56 6.08 9.12
CA THR A 276 0.87 7.17 10.05
C THR A 276 0.58 8.53 9.42
N ASN A 277 0.21 9.50 10.26
CA ASN A 277 0.19 10.91 9.90
C ASN A 277 1.41 11.66 10.48
N GLY A 278 2.38 10.93 11.04
CA GLY A 278 3.57 11.44 11.71
C GLY A 278 3.41 11.66 13.20
N PHE A 279 2.17 11.81 13.69
CA PHE A 279 1.82 11.88 15.11
C PHE A 279 1.15 10.59 15.58
N ASP A 280 0.03 10.22 14.94
CA ASP A 280 -0.69 8.98 15.17
C ASP A 280 -0.16 7.92 14.21
N THR A 281 0.25 6.77 14.76
CA THR A 281 0.65 5.58 13.99
C THR A 281 -0.29 4.42 14.33
N VAL A 282 -0.86 3.80 13.30
CA VAL A 282 -1.73 2.63 13.42
C VAL A 282 -1.06 1.45 12.72
N VAL A 283 -0.81 0.41 13.50
CA VAL A 283 -0.32 -0.88 12.99
C VAL A 283 -1.51 -1.80 12.84
N ASN A 284 -1.72 -2.30 11.62
CA ASN A 284 -2.85 -3.15 11.29
C ASN A 284 -2.38 -4.54 10.92
N TYR A 285 -3.18 -5.52 11.30
CA TYR A 285 -2.97 -6.93 11.02
C TYR A 285 -4.26 -7.53 10.48
N GLY A 286 -4.13 -8.40 9.47
CA GLY A 286 -5.23 -9.20 8.93
C GLY A 286 -4.87 -10.68 8.98
N PHE A 287 -5.84 -11.52 9.32
CA PHE A 287 -5.71 -12.97 9.26
C PHE A 287 -6.99 -13.58 8.69
N HIS A 288 -6.83 -14.44 7.70
CA HIS A 288 -7.87 -15.28 7.15
C HIS A 288 -7.39 -16.75 7.17
N PRO A 289 -8.26 -17.73 7.45
CA PRO A 289 -9.69 -17.57 7.75
C PRO A 289 -9.95 -17.10 9.19
N HIS A 290 -11.03 -16.33 9.40
CA HIS A 290 -11.48 -15.93 10.74
C HIS A 290 -12.09 -17.09 11.50
N ASP A 291 -12.92 -17.88 10.80
CA ASP A 291 -13.55 -19.08 11.34
C ASP A 291 -13.05 -20.30 10.56
N SER A 292 -12.80 -21.40 11.28
CA SER A 292 -12.47 -22.68 10.66
C SER A 292 -13.08 -23.82 11.43
N GLU A 293 -13.69 -24.77 10.73
CA GLU A 293 -14.08 -26.04 11.35
C GLU A 293 -12.86 -26.93 11.66
N CYS A 294 -11.67 -26.58 11.17
CA CYS A 294 -10.46 -27.33 11.44
C CYS A 294 -9.76 -26.85 12.71
N PRO A 295 -9.61 -27.70 13.75
CA PRO A 295 -8.99 -27.31 15.02
C PRO A 295 -7.57 -26.75 14.88
N ASN A 296 -6.76 -27.29 13.94
CA ASN A 296 -5.40 -26.81 13.74
C ASN A 296 -5.33 -25.40 13.13
N LEU A 297 -6.30 -25.05 12.28
CA LEU A 297 -6.37 -23.71 11.70
C LEU A 297 -6.93 -22.68 12.69
N LEU A 298 -7.92 -23.07 13.51
CA LEU A 298 -8.37 -22.26 14.64
C LEU A 298 -7.23 -21.97 15.61
N LYS A 299 -6.47 -23.00 15.98
CA LYS A 299 -5.31 -22.84 16.85
C LYS A 299 -4.25 -21.94 16.22
N LEU A 300 -4.01 -22.04 14.90
CA LEU A 300 -3.10 -21.14 14.20
C LEU A 300 -3.57 -19.68 14.26
N HIS A 301 -4.87 -19.43 14.10
CA HIS A 301 -5.49 -18.11 14.25
C HIS A 301 -5.32 -17.55 15.68
N GLU A 302 -5.61 -18.35 16.71
CA GLU A 302 -5.41 -17.95 18.12
C GLU A 302 -3.93 -17.66 18.44
N VAL A 303 -3.03 -18.51 17.93
CA VAL A 303 -1.58 -18.34 18.08
C VAL A 303 -1.10 -17.08 17.36
N PHE A 304 -1.67 -16.74 16.20
CA PHE A 304 -1.36 -15.51 15.49
C PHE A 304 -1.70 -14.29 16.35
N TRP A 305 -2.95 -14.16 16.80
CA TRP A 305 -3.38 -12.98 17.57
C TRP A 305 -2.65 -12.86 18.91
N SER A 306 -2.50 -13.95 19.65
CA SER A 306 -1.72 -13.94 20.89
C SER A 306 -0.24 -13.59 20.65
N THR A 307 0.34 -14.00 19.52
CA THR A 307 1.73 -13.62 19.19
C THR A 307 1.82 -12.14 18.81
N VAL A 308 0.86 -11.60 18.03
CA VAL A 308 0.79 -10.18 17.71
C VAL A 308 0.60 -9.33 18.96
N GLU A 309 -0.32 -9.69 19.87
CA GLU A 309 -0.53 -8.98 21.14
C GLU A 309 0.74 -8.94 21.99
N ASN A 310 1.46 -10.07 22.07
CA ASN A 310 2.74 -10.13 22.77
C ASN A 310 3.79 -9.23 22.12
N LEU A 311 3.88 -9.23 20.78
CA LEU A 311 4.80 -8.37 20.04
C LEU A 311 4.49 -6.88 20.26
N MET A 312 3.22 -6.49 20.23
CA MET A 312 2.80 -5.11 20.49
C MET A 312 3.06 -4.71 21.95
N THR A 313 2.86 -5.63 22.89
CA THR A 313 3.20 -5.41 24.31
C THR A 313 4.70 -5.17 24.47
N GLN A 314 5.53 -6.04 23.89
CA GLN A 314 7.00 -5.91 23.90
C GLN A 314 7.46 -4.60 23.25
N MET A 315 6.78 -4.16 22.19
CA MET A 315 7.08 -2.88 21.53
C MET A 315 6.84 -1.71 22.48
N ILE A 316 5.72 -1.71 23.21
CA ILE A 316 5.36 -0.65 24.16
C ILE A 316 6.26 -0.67 25.40
N THR A 317 6.65 -1.86 25.89
CA THR A 317 7.55 -2.02 27.05
C THR A 317 9.02 -1.79 26.70
N GLY A 318 9.38 -1.71 25.42
CA GLY A 318 10.77 -1.56 24.96
C GLY A 318 11.59 -2.86 25.02
N GLU A 319 10.92 -4.01 25.13
CA GLU A 319 11.52 -5.34 25.20
C GLU A 319 11.58 -6.03 23.83
N LEU A 320 10.97 -5.44 22.80
CA LEU A 320 10.92 -6.01 21.46
C LEU A 320 12.32 -6.07 20.85
N ASP A 321 12.70 -7.28 20.44
CA ASP A 321 13.90 -7.46 19.61
C ASP A 321 13.63 -6.93 18.19
N VAL A 322 14.20 -5.77 17.90
CA VAL A 322 14.10 -5.09 16.60
C VAL A 322 15.11 -5.59 15.57
N SER A 323 15.90 -6.64 15.89
CA SER A 323 16.87 -7.23 14.96
C SER A 323 16.25 -7.68 13.64
N ASN A 324 14.98 -8.09 13.67
CA ASN A 324 14.19 -8.49 12.50
C ASN A 324 13.58 -7.33 11.70
N GLY A 325 13.83 -6.09 12.13
CA GLY A 325 13.35 -4.88 11.48
C GLY A 325 11.94 -4.47 11.88
N MET A 326 11.63 -3.22 11.59
CA MET A 326 10.34 -2.60 11.80
C MET A 326 9.64 -2.40 10.46
N GLN A 327 8.31 -2.45 10.48
CA GLN A 327 7.50 -2.10 9.33
C GLN A 327 7.77 -0.66 8.93
N LYS A 328 7.83 -0.44 7.62
CA LYS A 328 7.76 0.89 7.06
C LYS A 328 6.31 1.30 6.94
N PRO A 329 5.97 2.57 7.21
CA PRO A 329 4.68 3.09 6.83
C PRO A 329 4.37 2.85 5.36
N MET A 330 3.10 2.66 5.05
CA MET A 330 2.61 2.57 3.68
C MET A 330 2.92 3.87 2.93
N SER A 331 3.53 3.73 1.76
CA SER A 331 3.83 4.84 0.85
C SER A 331 2.86 4.84 -0.33
N PRO A 332 2.57 6.01 -0.94
CA PRO A 332 1.75 6.07 -2.13
C PRO A 332 2.46 5.38 -3.30
N VAL A 333 1.67 4.85 -4.25
CA VAL A 333 2.20 4.43 -5.55
C VAL A 333 1.93 5.50 -6.56
N HIS A 334 2.99 5.95 -7.24
CA HIS A 334 2.90 6.99 -8.25
C HIS A 334 3.61 6.58 -9.54
N PHE A 335 2.98 6.87 -10.68
CA PHE A 335 3.58 6.70 -12.00
C PHE A 335 2.99 7.68 -13.02
N ILE A 336 3.68 7.88 -14.14
CA ILE A 336 3.22 8.74 -15.23
C ILE A 336 2.95 7.86 -16.45
N HIS A 337 1.78 8.06 -17.08
CA HIS A 337 1.42 7.42 -18.34
C HIS A 337 0.82 8.46 -19.29
N GLU A 338 1.37 8.57 -20.50
CA GLU A 338 0.95 9.55 -21.54
C GLU A 338 0.81 11.01 -21.06
N GLY A 339 1.63 11.41 -20.08
CA GLY A 339 1.63 12.77 -19.52
C GLY A 339 0.67 12.99 -18.36
N THR A 340 -0.16 11.98 -18.02
CA THR A 340 -1.03 11.99 -16.84
C THR A 340 -0.34 11.32 -15.66
N ALA A 341 -0.37 11.97 -14.50
CA ALA A 341 0.14 11.44 -13.25
C ALA A 341 -0.91 10.58 -12.54
N TYR A 342 -0.60 9.32 -12.29
CA TYR A 342 -1.46 8.36 -11.60
C TYR A 342 -0.97 8.11 -10.18
N THR A 343 -1.85 8.27 -9.20
CA THR A 343 -1.50 8.08 -7.78
C THR A 343 -2.51 7.19 -7.06
N PHE A 344 -2.02 6.09 -6.48
CA PHE A 344 -2.72 5.36 -5.42
C PHE A 344 -2.26 5.94 -4.08
N GLY A 345 -3.15 6.69 -3.43
CA GLY A 345 -2.84 7.36 -2.17
C GLY A 345 -2.73 6.41 -0.97
N VAL A 346 -2.21 6.94 0.13
CA VAL A 346 -2.21 6.23 1.43
C VAL A 346 -3.54 6.53 2.14
N PRO A 347 -4.21 5.53 2.77
CA PRO A 347 -5.39 5.79 3.58
C PRO A 347 -5.11 6.82 4.68
N GLU A 348 -6.03 7.76 4.90
CA GLU A 348 -5.82 8.84 5.86
C GLU A 348 -6.21 8.41 7.29
N ILE A 349 -5.42 8.84 8.28
CA ILE A 349 -5.76 8.74 9.71
C ILE A 349 -6.18 10.13 10.19
N GLU A 350 -7.40 10.25 10.71
CA GLU A 350 -7.81 11.46 11.42
C GLU A 350 -6.92 11.70 12.63
N SER A 351 -6.31 12.89 12.70
CA SER A 351 -5.46 13.23 13.83
C SER A 351 -6.26 13.30 15.12
N SER A 352 -5.78 12.63 16.16
CA SER A 352 -6.34 12.73 17.52
C SER A 352 -6.31 14.17 18.06
N LEU A 353 -5.43 15.03 17.55
CA LEU A 353 -5.34 16.45 17.89
C LEU A 353 -6.54 17.27 17.36
N LYS A 354 -7.21 16.84 16.28
CA LYS A 354 -8.37 17.56 15.72
C LYS A 354 -9.67 17.27 16.49
N ARG A 355 -9.76 16.20 17.27
CA ARG A 355 -10.97 15.80 18.01
C ARG A 355 -11.34 16.72 19.18
N ASN A 356 -10.48 17.67 19.56
CA ASN A 356 -10.73 18.60 20.67
C ASN A 356 -11.27 19.98 20.22
N LYS A 357 -11.93 20.08 19.06
CA LYS A 357 -12.55 21.32 18.58
C LYS A 357 -14.09 21.27 18.50
N ASP A 358 -14.74 20.50 19.37
CA ASP A 358 -16.14 20.77 19.69
C ASP A 358 -16.22 21.70 20.92
N PRO A 359 -16.98 22.80 20.83
CA PRO A 359 -17.04 23.81 21.89
C PRO A 359 -17.86 23.29 23.08
N GLN A 360 -17.32 23.45 24.29
CA GLN A 360 -18.16 23.64 25.48
C GLN A 360 -18.67 25.08 25.53
#